data_AF-A0AAE3MA28-F1
#
_entry.id   AF-A0AAE3MA28-F1
#
_cell.length_a   1.000
_cell.length_b   1.000
_cell.length_c   1.000
_cell.angle_alpha   90.00
_cell.angle_beta   90.00
_cell.angle_gamma   90.00
#
_symmetry.space_group_name_H-M   'P 1'
#
loop_
_entity.id
_entity.type
_entity.pdbx_description
1 polymer ?
#
loop_
_entity_poly.entity_id
_entity_poly.type
_entity_poly.pdbx_seq_one_letter_code
_entity_poly.pdbx_strand_id
1 'polypeptide(L)'
;GEMSSWYVLNAIGLYTYSPADPEYIITVPKFENTEFNLRDQSFRIKRIGEGEEITRITYGCKTIDGYFITHEQLQQGKELVINTK
;
A
#
# COMPACT_ATOMS: atom_id res chain seq x y z
N GLY A 1 -18.61 -4.85 -10.24
CA GLY A 1 -17.74 -3.95 -9.47
C GLY A 1 -16.67 -4.69 -8.68
N GLU A 2 -16.90 -5.94 -8.29
CA GLU A 2 -15.98 -6.68 -7.41
C GLU A 2 -14.59 -6.91 -8.03
N MET A 3 -14.54 -7.48 -9.23
CA MET A 3 -13.27 -7.74 -9.94
C MET A 3 -12.52 -6.45 -10.33
N SER A 4 -13.24 -5.38 -10.64
CA SER A 4 -12.64 -4.08 -10.95
C SER A 4 -11.99 -3.45 -9.72
N SER A 5 -12.67 -3.48 -8.56
CA SER A 5 -12.12 -2.97 -7.31
C SER A 5 -10.91 -3.78 -6.86
N TRP A 6 -10.97 -5.11 -7.01
CA TRP A 6 -9.84 -5.99 -6.73
C TRP A 6 -8.60 -5.64 -7.56
N TYR A 7 -8.79 -5.39 -8.87
CA TYR A 7 -7.68 -4.99 -9.74
C TYR A 7 -7.08 -3.64 -9.34
N VAL A 8 -7.92 -2.65 -9.04
CA VAL A 8 -7.45 -1.32 -8.64
C VAL A 8 -6.63 -1.41 -7.35
N LEU A 9 -7.13 -2.12 -6.33
CA LEU A 9 -6.41 -2.31 -5.07
C LEU A 9 -5.04 -2.98 -5.28
N ASN A 10 -5.00 -4.07 -6.05
CA ASN A 10 -3.74 -4.76 -6.34
C ASN A 10 -2.78 -3.87 -7.14
N ALA A 11 -3.28 -3.11 -8.12
CA ALA A 11 -2.45 -2.26 -8.96
C ALA A 11 -1.77 -1.13 -8.16
N ILE A 12 -2.40 -0.65 -7.10
CA ILE A 12 -1.82 0.36 -6.20
C ILE A 12 -0.94 -0.26 -5.10
N GLY A 13 -0.86 -1.59 -5.01
CA GLY A 13 -0.01 -2.30 -4.05
C GLY A 13 -0.69 -2.66 -2.72
N LEU A 14 -2.03 -2.74 -2.68
CA LEU A 14 -2.78 -3.11 -1.47
C LEU A 14 -3.74 -4.28 -1.75
N TYR A 15 -3.87 -5.19 -0.79
CA TYR A 15 -4.76 -6.34 -0.89
C TYR A 15 -5.51 -6.57 0.42
N THR A 16 -6.83 -6.74 0.36
CA THR A 16 -7.64 -7.08 1.53
C THR A 16 -7.74 -8.60 1.67
N TYR A 17 -7.13 -9.19 2.70
CA TYR A 17 -7.27 -10.62 2.95
C TYR A 17 -8.67 -10.99 3.44
N SER A 18 -9.18 -10.18 4.38
CA SER A 18 -10.49 -10.36 5.01
C SER A 18 -11.10 -8.98 5.24
N PRO A 19 -12.35 -8.74 4.82
CA PRO A 19 -13.01 -7.46 5.06
C PRO A 19 -13.38 -7.24 6.54
N ALA A 20 -13.32 -8.27 7.37
CA ALA A 20 -13.53 -8.17 8.81
C ALA A 20 -12.30 -7.62 9.55
N ASP A 21 -11.13 -7.72 8.93
CA ASP A 21 -9.86 -7.28 9.51
C ASP A 21 -9.48 -5.91 8.93
N PRO A 22 -9.21 -4.89 9.77
CA PRO A 22 -8.86 -3.55 9.32
C PRO A 22 -7.39 -3.48 8.86
N GLU A 23 -6.91 -4.51 8.16
CA GLU A 23 -5.53 -4.67 7.73
C GLU A 23 -5.45 -4.97 6.23
N TYR A 24 -4.43 -4.41 5.60
CA TYR A 24 -4.16 -4.55 4.18
C TYR A 24 -2.79 -5.19 4.01
N ILE A 25 -2.71 -6.20 3.14
CA ILE A 25 -1.45 -6.77 2.69
C ILE A 25 -0.84 -5.83 1.65
N ILE A 26 0.43 -5.51 1.83
CA ILE A 26 1.23 -4.72 0.92
C ILE A 26 1.79 -5.65 -0.15
N THR A 27 1.50 -5.33 -1.40
CA THR A 27 1.99 -6.03 -2.58
C THR A 27 2.86 -5.10 -3.43
N VAL A 28 3.45 -5.62 -4.50
CA VAL A 28 4.25 -4.80 -5.42
C VAL A 28 3.33 -3.90 -6.24
N PRO A 29 3.40 -2.57 -6.10
CA PRO A 29 2.58 -1.65 -6.89
C PRO A 29 2.98 -1.72 -8.36
N LYS A 30 1.99 -1.59 -9.24
CA LYS A 30 2.25 -1.50 -10.69
C LYS A 30 2.80 -0.13 -11.09
N PHE A 31 2.50 0.90 -10.32
CA PHE A 31 2.89 2.29 -10.58
C PHE A 31 3.99 2.75 -9.62
N GLU A 32 4.87 3.62 -10.09
CA GLU A 32 5.96 4.20 -9.27
C GLU A 32 5.43 5.09 -8.15
N ASN A 33 4.38 5.86 -8.43
CA ASN A 33 3.76 6.75 -7.47
C ASN A 33 2.24 6.68 -7.64
N THR A 34 1.54 6.39 -6.55
CA THR A 34 0.08 6.42 -6.49
C THR A 34 -0.34 7.31 -5.34
N GLU A 35 -1.21 8.26 -5.62
CA GLU A 35 -1.85 9.11 -4.62
C GLU A 35 -3.35 8.91 -4.68
N PHE A 36 -3.98 8.70 -3.52
CA PHE A 36 -5.42 8.64 -3.40
C PHE A 36 -5.90 9.36 -2.15
N ASN A 37 -7.12 9.87 -2.19
CA ASN A 37 -7.72 10.61 -1.08
C ASN A 37 -8.60 9.67 -0.26
N LEU A 38 -8.27 9.55 1.01
CA LEU A 38 -9.07 8.86 2.02
C LEU A 38 -9.85 9.92 2.80
N ARG A 39 -11.06 10.22 2.33
CA ARG A 39 -11.89 11.34 2.82
C ARG A 39 -11.14 12.67 2.71
N ASP A 40 -10.65 13.20 3.83
CA ASP A 40 -9.98 14.50 3.94
C ASP A 40 -8.44 14.41 3.92
N GLN A 41 -7.89 13.18 3.86
CA GLN A 41 -6.46 12.95 3.93
C GLN A 41 -5.94 12.27 2.65
N SER A 42 -4.92 12.84 2.03
CA SER A 42 -4.20 12.19 0.93
C SER A 42 -3.23 11.15 1.46
N PHE A 43 -3.22 9.96 0.84
CA PHE A 43 -2.29 8.89 1.10
C PHE A 43 -1.46 8.62 -0.15
N ARG A 44 -0.15 8.41 0.03
CA ARG A 44 0.80 8.20 -1.07
C ARG A 44 1.52 6.88 -0.92
N ILE A 45 1.55 6.11 -2.01
CA ILE A 45 2.32 4.88 -2.15
C ILE A 45 3.39 5.14 -3.21
N LYS A 46 4.65 4.97 -2.81
CA LYS A 46 5.80 5.13 -3.67
C LYS A 46 6.56 3.82 -3.79
N ARG A 47 6.74 3.34 -5.02
CA ARG A 47 7.61 2.22 -5.35
C ARG A 47 8.99 2.73 -5.75
N ILE A 48 10.04 2.10 -5.24
CA ILE A 48 11.43 2.36 -5.61
C ILE A 48 12.03 1.06 -6.13
N GLY A 49 12.43 1.05 -7.41
CA GLY A 49 12.95 -0.14 -8.09
C GLY A 49 11.94 -0.77 -9.05
N GLU A 50 12.46 -1.57 -9.98
CA GLU A 50 11.70 -2.18 -11.08
C GLU A 50 11.44 -3.67 -10.89
N GLY A 51 11.94 -4.27 -9.80
CA GLY A 51 11.79 -5.69 -9.54
C GLY A 51 10.45 -6.10 -8.94
N GLU A 52 10.26 -7.42 -8.82
CA GLU A 52 9.02 -8.06 -8.38
C GLU A 52 9.08 -8.53 -6.91
N GLU A 53 10.23 -8.41 -6.25
CA GLU A 53 10.42 -8.82 -4.85
C GLU A 53 10.48 -7.61 -3.93
N ILE A 54 9.66 -7.60 -2.87
CA ILE A 54 9.70 -6.54 -1.85
C ILE A 54 10.87 -6.77 -0.90
N THR A 55 11.78 -5.80 -0.82
CA THR A 55 12.95 -5.87 0.06
C THR A 55 12.79 -5.06 1.33
N ARG A 56 12.05 -3.95 1.27
CA ARG A 56 11.85 -3.06 2.41
C ARG A 56 10.59 -2.23 2.27
N ILE A 57 9.82 -2.16 3.34
CA ILE A 57 8.64 -1.31 3.45
C ILE A 57 8.87 -0.27 4.55
N THR A 58 8.58 1.00 4.26
CA THR A 58 8.69 2.12 5.21
C THR A 58 7.43 2.95 5.18
N TYR A 59 6.89 3.28 6.35
CA TYR A 59 5.74 4.15 6.51
C TYR A 59 6.14 5.42 7.26
N GLY A 60 6.15 6.55 6.55
CA GLY A 60 6.79 7.79 6.97
C GLY A 60 8.28 7.58 7.19
N CYS A 61 8.71 7.57 8.46
CA CYS A 61 10.10 7.35 8.85
C CYS A 61 10.33 6.00 9.55
N LYS A 62 9.32 5.12 9.63
CA LYS A 62 9.39 3.84 10.36
C LYS A 62 9.38 2.67 9.39
N THR A 63 10.28 1.71 9.59
CA THR A 63 10.23 0.42 8.88
C THR A 63 9.03 -0.38 9.40
N ILE A 64 8.32 -1.04 8.49
CA ILE A 64 7.29 -2.02 8.83
C ILE A 64 7.93 -3.41 8.80
N ASP A 65 7.76 -4.17 9.88
CA ASP A 65 8.12 -5.57 9.92
C ASP A 65 6.94 -6.40 9.36
N GLY A 66 7.18 -7.13 8.27
CA GLY A 66 6.15 -7.88 7.56
C GLY A 66 5.52 -7.10 6.39
N TYR A 67 4.32 -7.51 5.99
CA TYR A 67 3.65 -7.01 4.78
C TYR A 67 2.26 -6.44 5.09
N PHE A 68 2.01 -5.96 6.29
CA PHE A 68 0.69 -5.47 6.70
C PHE A 68 0.71 -3.97 7.02
N ILE A 69 -0.35 -3.27 6.62
CA ILE A 69 -0.64 -1.89 7.01
C ILE A 69 -2.07 -1.81 7.53
N THR A 70 -2.27 -1.12 8.65
CA THR A 70 -3.61 -1.01 9.25
C THR A 70 -4.40 0.14 8.62
N HIS A 71 -5.72 0.06 8.69
CA HIS A 71 -6.60 1.13 8.23
C HIS A 71 -6.33 2.46 8.97
N GLU A 72 -5.98 2.41 10.25
CA GLU A 72 -5.58 3.59 11.02
C GLU A 72 -4.31 4.24 10.47
N GLN A 73 -3.34 3.45 10.00
CA GLN A 73 -2.16 3.97 9.33
C GLN A 73 -2.53 4.62 7.98
N LEU A 74 -3.47 4.06 7.22
CA LEU A 74 -3.96 4.73 6.01
C LEU A 74 -4.59 6.09 6.33
N GLN A 75 -5.39 6.17 7.39
CA GLN A 75 -6.02 7.42 7.84
C GLN A 75 -5.03 8.48 8.34
N GLN A 76 -3.86 8.07 8.86
CA GLN A 76 -2.80 9.02 9.23
C GLN A 76 -2.14 9.70 8.03
N GLY A 77 -2.28 9.17 6.81
CA GLY A 77 -1.87 9.86 5.59
C GLY A 77 -0.36 10.04 5.37
N LYS A 78 0.50 9.28 6.05
CA LYS A 78 1.95 9.34 5.79
C LYS A 78 2.29 8.60 4.49
N GLU A 79 3.48 8.85 3.97
CA GLU A 79 3.96 8.19 2.76
C GLU A 79 4.34 6.73 3.04
N LEU A 80 3.87 5.80 2.21
CA LEU A 80 4.28 4.40 2.18
C LEU A 80 5.30 4.20 1.07
N VAL A 81 6.54 3.86 1.42
CA VAL A 81 7.63 3.59 0.48
C VAL A 81 7.92 2.10 0.44
N ILE A 82 7.85 1.51 -0.75
CA ILE A 82 8.07 0.10 -1.02
C ILE A 82 9.28 -0.03 -1.94
N ASN A 83 10.37 -0.62 -1.43
CA ASN A 83 11.57 -0.88 -2.22
C ASN A 83 11.48 -2.28 -2.81
N THR A 84 11.70 -2.41 -4.11
CA THR A 84 11.73 -3.70 -4.80
C THR A 84 13.08 -3.96 -5.47
N LYS A 85 13.41 -5.25 -5.64
CA LYS A 85 14.61 -5.73 -6.31
C LYS A 85 14.27 -6.79 -7.34
#